data_AF-A0A9D7QZG1-F1
#
_entry.id   AF-A0A9D7QZG1-F1
#
_cell.length_a   1.000
_cell.length_b   1.000
_cell.length_c   1.000
_cell.angle_alpha   90.00
_cell.angle_beta   90.00
_cell.angle_gamma   90.00
#
_symmetry.space_group_name_H-M   'P 1'
#
loop_
_entity.id
_entity.type
_entity.pdbx_description
1 polymer ?
#
loop_
_entity_poly.entity_id
_entity_poly.type
_entity_poly.pdbx_seq_one_letter_code
_entity_poly.pdbx_strand_id
1 'polypeptide(L)'
;MSGTAYCWYSFLYNLRVKEHRKFADKHESEYNLNLLREFVEMDENCRVPERLLNYEEREKGFSGKGYFFWYITWTKYIIIHPGSRGSAKDISLEQFREIGIKLLAAYPDHKIVYRT
;
A
#
# COMPACT_ATOMS: atom_id res chain seq x y z
N MET A 1 -20.55 -4.73 -18.91
CA MET A 1 -19.58 -4.11 -17.98
C MET A 1 -20.28 -3.82 -16.65
N SER A 2 -19.60 -4.02 -15.52
CA SER A 2 -20.08 -3.58 -14.21
C SER A 2 -19.18 -2.47 -13.67
N GLY A 3 -19.70 -1.73 -12.70
CA GLY A 3 -18.93 -0.74 -11.96
C GLY A 3 -19.77 -0.14 -10.85
N THR A 4 -19.19 0.82 -10.12
CA THR A 4 -19.91 1.49 -9.05
C THR A 4 -21.15 2.23 -9.57
N ALA A 5 -22.24 2.15 -8.83
CA ALA A 5 -23.48 2.88 -9.11
C ALA A 5 -23.34 4.41 -8.90
N TYR A 6 -22.25 4.87 -8.28
CA TYR A 6 -22.09 6.25 -7.82
C TYR A 6 -21.25 7.14 -8.74
N CYS A 7 -20.84 6.62 -9.91
CA CYS A 7 -20.24 7.43 -10.96
C CYS A 7 -21.29 7.93 -11.95
N TRP A 8 -21.06 9.10 -12.55
CA TRP A 8 -22.00 9.75 -13.48
C TRP A 8 -22.26 8.92 -14.75
N TYR A 9 -21.30 8.10 -15.18
CA TYR A 9 -21.43 7.19 -16.33
C TYR A 9 -21.98 5.80 -15.97
N SER A 10 -22.44 5.58 -14.73
CA SER A 10 -22.92 4.26 -14.27
C SER A 10 -24.13 3.74 -15.05
N PHE A 11 -24.85 4.61 -15.76
CA PHE A 11 -25.96 4.22 -16.63
C PHE A 11 -25.53 3.33 -17.81
N LEU A 12 -24.25 3.40 -18.21
CA LEU A 12 -23.66 2.54 -19.24
C LEU A 12 -23.32 1.12 -18.74
N TYR A 13 -23.43 0.88 -17.43
CA TYR A 13 -23.16 -0.43 -16.84
C TYR A 13 -24.43 -1.29 -16.79
N ASN A 14 -24.27 -2.54 -17.22
CA ASN A 14 -25.31 -3.58 -17.15
C ASN A 14 -25.55 -4.01 -15.70
N LEU A 15 -24.53 -3.89 -14.85
CA LEU A 15 -24.58 -4.24 -13.43
C LEU A 15 -23.94 -3.13 -12.60
N ARG A 16 -24.70 -2.57 -11.64
CA ARG A 16 -24.28 -1.41 -10.86
C ARG A 16 -24.14 -1.78 -9.40
N VAL A 17 -22.89 -1.85 -8.92
CA VAL A 17 -22.59 -2.19 -7.53
C VAL A 17 -22.85 -0.96 -6.65
N LYS A 18 -23.85 -1.07 -5.77
CA LYS A 18 -24.25 0.00 -4.84
C LYS A 18 -23.44 -0.08 -3.55
N GLU A 19 -22.12 0.07 -3.67
CA GLU A 19 -21.22 0.13 -2.52
C GLU A 19 -20.51 1.48 -2.45
N HIS A 20 -20.72 2.22 -1.35
CA HIS A 20 -20.06 3.50 -1.08
C HIS A 20 -18.74 3.26 -0.37
N ARG A 21 -17.67 3.92 -0.81
CA ARG A 21 -16.34 3.90 -0.16
C ARG A 21 -16.07 5.12 0.73
N LYS A 22 -17.03 6.07 0.80
CA LYS A 22 -16.85 7.37 1.46
C LYS A 22 -16.61 7.26 2.96
N PHE A 23 -17.27 6.31 3.63
CA PHE A 23 -17.18 6.13 5.08
C PHE A 23 -16.06 5.18 5.51
N ALA A 24 -15.35 4.56 4.55
CA ALA A 24 -14.27 3.60 4.79
C ALA A 24 -14.66 2.49 5.78
N ASP A 25 -15.91 2.00 5.70
CA ASP A 25 -16.45 0.96 6.60
C ASP A 25 -15.73 -0.39 6.43
N LYS A 26 -15.08 -0.60 5.28
CA LYS A 26 -14.33 -1.81 4.92
C LYS A 26 -12.93 -1.46 4.44
N HIS A 27 -12.02 -2.43 4.45
CA HIS A 27 -10.71 -2.26 3.83
C HIS A 27 -10.86 -2.17 2.29
N GLU A 28 -10.00 -1.40 1.63
CA GLU A 28 -10.06 -1.19 0.17
C GLU A 28 -10.01 -2.50 -0.62
N SER A 29 -9.24 -3.48 -0.15
CA SER A 29 -9.19 -4.80 -0.77
C SER A 29 -10.55 -5.51 -0.72
N GLU A 30 -11.32 -5.34 0.36
CA GLU A 30 -12.64 -5.94 0.50
C GLU A 30 -13.64 -5.26 -0.43
N TYR A 31 -13.59 -3.93 -0.56
CA TYR A 31 -14.35 -3.20 -1.57
C TYR A 31 -14.04 -3.69 -3.00
N ASN A 32 -12.80 -4.08 -3.27
CA ASN A 32 -12.42 -4.64 -4.57
C ASN A 32 -12.90 -6.08 -4.75
N LEU A 33 -12.85 -6.92 -3.71
CA LEU A 33 -13.37 -8.29 -3.75
C LEU A 33 -14.90 -8.29 -3.91
N ASN A 34 -15.63 -7.39 -3.24
CA ASN A 34 -17.09 -7.27 -3.40
C ASN A 34 -17.49 -6.91 -4.83
N LEU A 35 -16.72 -6.04 -5.49
CA LEU A 35 -16.90 -5.75 -6.92
C LEU A 35 -16.68 -6.99 -7.81
N LEU A 36 -15.71 -7.85 -7.46
CA LEU A 36 -15.36 -9.06 -8.21
C LEU A 36 -16.39 -10.19 -8.04
N ARG A 37 -16.98 -10.33 -6.85
CA ARG A 37 -18.00 -11.37 -6.54
C ARG A 37 -19.21 -11.35 -7.48
N GLU A 38 -19.49 -10.20 -8.07
CA GLU A 38 -20.54 -10.01 -9.06
C GLU A 38 -20.25 -10.69 -10.42
N PHE A 39 -18.99 -11.11 -10.66
CA PHE A 39 -18.55 -11.71 -11.93
C PHE A 39 -18.05 -13.14 -11.81
N VAL A 40 -17.59 -13.54 -10.63
CA VAL A 40 -16.97 -14.83 -10.39
C VAL A 40 -17.54 -15.44 -9.12
N GLU A 41 -17.81 -16.74 -9.17
CA GLU A 41 -18.05 -17.53 -7.97
C GLU A 41 -16.74 -17.55 -7.18
N MET A 42 -16.73 -16.84 -6.06
CA MET A 42 -15.59 -16.77 -5.16
C MET A 42 -15.83 -17.72 -4.01
N ASP A 43 -14.85 -18.57 -3.72
CA ASP A 43 -14.83 -19.38 -2.50
C ASP A 43 -14.99 -18.44 -1.28
N GLU A 44 -15.74 -18.87 -0.26
CA GLU A 44 -15.94 -18.09 0.98
C GLU A 44 -14.60 -17.78 1.68
N ASN A 45 -13.56 -18.57 1.41
CA ASN A 45 -12.19 -18.39 1.88
C ASN A 45 -11.33 -17.54 0.94
N CYS A 46 -11.89 -16.89 -0.09
CA CYS A 46 -11.14 -16.01 -0.96
C CYS A 46 -10.63 -14.80 -0.17
N ARG A 47 -9.34 -14.87 0.21
CA ARG A 47 -8.64 -13.83 0.97
C ARG A 47 -7.96 -12.84 0.03
N VAL A 48 -7.68 -11.66 0.57
CA VAL A 48 -6.80 -10.68 -0.07
C VAL A 48 -5.51 -11.41 -0.48
N PRO A 49 -5.11 -11.38 -1.76
CA PRO A 49 -3.97 -12.14 -2.22
C PRO A 49 -2.72 -11.67 -1.47
N GLU A 50 -1.99 -12.63 -0.89
CA GLU A 50 -0.68 -12.37 -0.34
C GLU A 50 0.28 -12.09 -1.51
N ARG A 51 0.96 -10.95 -1.49
CA ARG A 51 1.90 -10.60 -2.56
C ARG A 51 3.17 -11.43 -2.43
N LEU A 52 3.19 -12.57 -3.09
CA LEU A 52 4.40 -13.39 -3.23
C LEU A 52 5.30 -12.77 -4.29
N LEU A 53 6.36 -12.11 -3.86
CA LEU A 53 7.44 -11.68 -4.75
C LEU A 53 8.28 -12.89 -5.14
N ASN A 54 8.42 -13.13 -6.45
CA ASN A 54 9.33 -14.16 -6.95
C ASN A 54 10.80 -13.74 -6.77
N TYR A 55 11.73 -14.70 -6.84
CA TYR A 55 13.16 -14.44 -6.59
C TYR A 55 13.72 -13.35 -7.51
N GLU A 56 13.36 -13.36 -8.79
CA GLU A 56 13.84 -12.36 -9.74
C GLU A 56 13.29 -10.95 -9.48
N GLU A 57 12.05 -10.82 -9.04
CA GLU A 57 11.45 -9.53 -8.66
C GLU A 57 12.08 -8.97 -7.39
N ARG A 58 12.46 -9.85 -6.46
CA ARG A 58 13.28 -9.48 -5.30
C ARG A 58 14.63 -8.97 -5.78
N GLU A 59 15.36 -9.75 -6.57
CA GLU A 59 16.68 -9.36 -7.07
C GLU A 59 16.66 -8.10 -7.96
N LYS A 60 15.62 -7.91 -8.80
CA LYS A 60 15.45 -6.70 -9.63
C LYS A 60 15.13 -5.46 -8.80
N GLY A 61 14.33 -5.62 -7.75
CA GLY A 61 14.09 -4.56 -6.76
C GLY A 61 15.37 -4.13 -6.02
N PHE A 62 16.33 -5.06 -5.90
CA PHE A 62 17.58 -4.90 -5.16
C PHE A 62 18.73 -4.41 -6.07
N SER A 63 18.81 -4.86 -7.32
CA SER A 63 19.89 -4.57 -8.26
C SER A 63 19.75 -3.24 -9.02
N GLY A 64 18.53 -2.72 -9.16
CA GLY A 64 18.26 -1.56 -10.03
C GLY A 64 18.61 -0.16 -9.48
N LYS A 65 19.13 0.00 -8.25
CA LYS A 65 19.21 1.32 -7.57
C LYS A 65 20.51 1.63 -6.81
N GLY A 66 21.66 1.19 -7.33
CA GLY A 66 22.99 1.76 -7.00
C GLY A 66 23.47 1.62 -5.55
N TYR A 67 24.61 2.25 -5.27
CA TYR A 67 25.42 2.23 -4.03
C TYR A 67 24.62 2.27 -2.70
N PHE A 68 23.45 2.92 -2.71
CA PHE A 68 22.54 3.03 -1.59
C PHE A 68 21.98 1.68 -1.13
N PHE A 69 21.66 0.79 -2.08
CA PHE A 69 21.12 -0.52 -1.77
C PHE A 69 22.20 -1.43 -1.18
N TRP A 70 23.41 -1.39 -1.74
CA TRP A 70 24.57 -2.09 -1.16
C TRP A 70 24.88 -1.62 0.26
N TYR A 71 24.73 -0.32 0.56
CA TYR A 71 24.92 0.20 1.92
C TYR A 71 23.86 -0.27 2.94
N ILE A 72 22.64 -0.54 2.45
CA ILE A 72 21.50 -1.00 3.25
C ILE A 72 21.54 -2.52 3.46
N THR A 73 21.99 -3.31 2.47
CA THR A 73 22.01 -4.79 2.57
C THR A 73 22.89 -5.34 3.68
N TRP A 74 23.87 -4.57 4.15
CA TRP A 74 24.81 -4.98 5.20
C TRP A 74 24.49 -4.41 6.58
N THR A 75 23.42 -3.63 6.73
CA THR A 75 23.06 -3.02 8.01
C THR A 75 21.57 -3.14 8.29
N LYS A 76 21.17 -3.24 9.56
CA LYS A 76 19.74 -3.19 9.90
C LYS A 76 19.23 -1.78 9.56
N TYR A 77 18.02 -1.67 9.00
CA TYR A 77 17.50 -0.40 8.52
C TYR A 77 16.00 -0.26 8.77
N ILE A 78 15.55 0.99 8.84
CA ILE A 78 14.16 1.40 8.98
C ILE A 78 13.85 2.35 7.83
N ILE A 79 12.85 2.01 7.01
CA ILE A 79 12.39 2.90 5.93
C ILE A 79 11.22 3.74 6.43
N ILE A 80 11.35 5.05 6.30
CA ILE A 80 10.27 6.01 6.53
C ILE A 80 9.84 6.54 5.17
N HIS A 81 8.54 6.49 4.89
CA HIS A 81 7.96 7.06 3.68
C HIS A 81 7.27 8.39 4.00
N PRO A 82 7.96 9.54 3.87
CA PRO A 82 7.36 10.83 4.13
C PRO A 82 6.47 11.24 2.96
N GLY A 83 5.17 11.21 3.17
CA GLY A 83 4.19 11.67 2.20
C GLY A 83 3.35 10.55 1.62
N SER A 84 2.08 10.87 1.43
CA SER A 84 1.05 9.95 0.96
C SER A 84 0.63 10.19 -0.48
N ARG A 85 1.21 11.20 -1.16
CA ARG A 85 0.70 11.75 -2.43
C ARG A 85 -0.80 12.16 -2.34
N GLY A 86 -1.26 12.55 -1.15
CA GLY A 86 -2.65 12.91 -0.88
C GLY A 86 -3.57 11.72 -0.55
N SER A 87 -3.04 10.50 -0.42
CA SER A 87 -3.83 9.32 0.00
C SER A 87 -4.06 9.24 1.51
N ALA A 88 -3.35 10.03 2.31
CA ALA A 88 -3.52 10.12 3.75
C ALA A 88 -3.16 11.53 4.25
N LYS A 89 -3.50 11.84 5.49
CA LYS A 89 -3.05 13.09 6.11
C LYS A 89 -1.55 13.00 6.37
N ASP A 90 -0.78 13.84 5.68
CA ASP A 90 0.65 13.92 5.92
C ASP A 90 0.90 14.54 7.31
N ILE A 91 1.80 13.91 8.07
CA ILE A 91 2.30 14.49 9.31
C ILE A 91 3.36 15.55 8.99
N SER A 92 3.55 16.51 9.90
CA SER A 92 4.52 17.60 9.72
C SER A 92 5.96 17.09 9.68
N LEU A 93 6.86 17.90 9.12
CA LEU A 93 8.29 17.61 9.07
C LEU A 93 8.88 17.44 10.48
N GLU A 94 8.41 18.26 11.43
CA GLU A 94 8.79 18.22 12.85
C GLU A 94 8.41 16.88 13.47
N GLN A 95 7.21 16.36 13.18
CA GLN A 95 6.77 15.05 13.66
C GLN A 95 7.61 13.92 13.06
N PHE A 96 7.96 13.99 11.76
CA PHE A 96 8.87 13.03 11.16
C PHE A 96 10.25 13.03 11.84
N ARG A 97 10.78 14.21 12.17
CA ARG A 97 12.04 14.34 12.90
C ARG A 97 11.95 13.71 14.29
N GLU A 98 10.90 13.98 15.05
CA GLU A 98 10.71 13.39 16.38
C GLU A 98 10.63 11.86 16.33
N ILE A 99 9.89 11.33 15.35
CA ILE A 99 9.79 9.89 15.12
C ILE A 99 11.17 9.32 14.79
N GLY A 100 11.92 9.97 13.90
CA GLY A 100 13.27 9.55 13.56
C GLY A 100 14.20 9.48 14.76
N ILE A 101 14.17 10.50 15.63
CA ILE A 101 14.98 10.53 16.87
C ILE A 101 14.58 9.38 17.80
N LYS A 102 13.28 9.16 18.02
CA LYS A 102 12.78 8.08 18.88
C LYS A 102 13.17 6.70 18.34
N LEU A 103 13.11 6.52 17.03
CA LEU A 103 13.50 5.26 16.38
C LEU A 103 15.00 5.00 16.49
N LEU A 104 15.86 6.00 16.31
CA LEU A 104 17.30 5.85 16.52
C LEU A 104 17.65 5.51 17.97
N ALA A 105 16.94 6.11 18.94
CA ALA A 105 17.14 5.81 20.35
C ALA A 105 16.72 4.38 20.72
N ALA A 106 15.60 3.90 20.16
CA ALA A 106 15.10 2.54 20.38
C ALA A 106 15.90 1.47 19.63
N TYR A 107 16.49 1.83 18.49
CA TYR A 107 17.17 0.92 17.58
C TYR A 107 18.54 1.50 17.16
N PRO A 108 19.52 1.57 18.06
CA PRO A 108 20.80 2.24 17.82
C PRO A 108 21.62 1.60 16.68
N ASP A 109 21.46 0.30 16.45
CA ASP A 109 22.13 -0.43 15.36
C ASP A 109 21.42 -0.28 14.00
N HIS A 110 20.31 0.46 13.93
CA HIS A 110 19.52 0.62 12.71
C HIS A 110 19.74 1.97 12.07
N LYS A 111 19.84 1.98 10.74
CA LYS A 111 19.89 3.22 9.95
C LYS A 111 18.49 3.62 9.49
N ILE A 112 18.17 4.89 9.61
CA ILE A 112 16.91 5.44 9.09
C ILE A 112 17.09 5.89 7.65
N VAL A 113 16.14 5.52 6.80
CA VAL A 113 16.12 5.81 5.38
C VAL A 113 14.79 6.44 5.00
N TYR A 114 14.82 7.69 4.50
CA TYR A 114 13.62 8.35 3.99
C TYR A 114 13.41 8.06 2.50
N ARG A 115 12.19 7.68 2.09
CA ARG A 115 11.86 7.33 0.69
C ARG A 115 10.49 7.85 0.26
N THR A 116 10.42 8.58 -0.85
CA THR A 116 9.17 9.07 -1.47
C THR A 116 8.79 8.28 -2.73
#